data_AF-A0A7S1Y340-F1
#
_entry.id   AF-A0A7S1Y340-F1
#
_cell.length_a   1.000
_cell.length_b   1.000
_cell.length_c   1.000
_cell.angle_alpha   90.00
_cell.angle_beta   90.00
_cell.angle_gamma   90.00
#
_symmetry.space_group_name_H-M   'P 1'
#
loop_
_entity.id
_entity.type
_entity.pdbx_description
1 polymer ?
#
loop_
_entity_poly.entity_id
_entity_poly.type
_entity_poly.pdbx_seq_one_letter_code
_entity_poly.pdbx_strand_id
1 'polypeptide(L)'
;QHELETLGERLRLLTSEYRSRRHPGGDKSISQLPPVLCAPDDLAAAIARASELDRELVTKTKTISCLEEELAVTKEELAVSTSLLRQRDGPQAAETRLNELQSIWHQLGVSVAEREKLRLEMSTCLEDFLERRAREAKKSLAIAKESTHQKLDELRAMHAAIGQPFEEGEQNGLAEGITISQRLDSLTRRVELFLPRFRGAVERREQLVKDANLLMSSLGIKENKLAESLQTLIKGHRIACGAKFGRESTPHSGIPRKPFASSANKMDKVLALGPAPDSELMVETVAELPNSLETGFLDLCELDLKELRIAKSQLLVGNIGLLQTTKKVAKEMNISADGIL
;
A
#
# COMPACT_ATOMS: atom_id res chain seq x y z
N GLN A 1 -17.15 5.94 29.56
CA GLN A 1 -18.62 6.14 29.50
C GLN A 1 -19.11 6.92 30.70
N HIS A 2 -18.95 6.42 31.93
CA HIS A 2 -19.41 7.12 33.15
C HIS A 2 -18.87 8.58 33.30
N GLU A 3 -17.60 8.85 32.98
CA GLU A 3 -17.03 10.22 33.07
C GLU A 3 -17.57 11.20 32.02
N LEU A 4 -17.94 10.71 30.84
CA LEU A 4 -18.55 11.52 29.79
C LEU A 4 -20.03 11.77 30.07
N GLU A 5 -20.71 10.80 30.68
CA GLU A 5 -22.07 10.97 31.17
C GLU A 5 -22.13 12.02 32.28
N THR A 6 -21.19 12.00 33.24
CA THR A 6 -21.12 13.00 34.30
C THR A 6 -20.73 14.39 33.79
N LEU A 7 -19.81 14.50 32.81
CA LEU A 7 -19.52 15.77 32.15
C LEU A 7 -20.70 16.29 31.33
N GLY A 8 -21.42 15.41 30.62
CA GLY A 8 -22.61 15.74 29.86
C GLY A 8 -23.76 16.23 30.74
N GLU A 9 -23.98 15.60 31.90
CA GLU A 9 -24.95 16.06 32.90
C GLU A 9 -24.56 17.42 33.48
N ARG A 10 -23.28 17.65 33.77
CA ARG A 10 -22.79 18.93 34.31
C ARG A 10 -22.95 20.07 33.30
N LEU A 11 -22.70 19.80 32.01
CA LEU A 11 -22.98 20.76 30.92
C LEU A 11 -24.47 21.04 30.74
N ARG A 12 -25.34 20.01 30.84
CA ARG A 12 -26.80 20.22 30.81
C ARG A 12 -27.27 21.08 31.98
N LEU A 13 -26.77 20.83 33.18
CA LEU A 13 -27.09 21.62 34.37
C LEU A 13 -26.67 23.08 34.19
N LEU A 14 -25.43 23.35 33.77
CA LEU A 14 -24.94 24.69 33.48
C LEU A 14 -25.75 25.39 32.37
N THR A 15 -26.11 24.67 31.31
CA THR A 15 -26.92 25.22 30.21
C THR A 15 -28.35 25.52 30.66
N SER A 16 -28.93 24.66 31.51
CA SER A 16 -30.26 24.86 32.08
C SER A 16 -30.28 26.08 33.02
N GLU A 17 -29.26 26.24 33.85
CA GLU A 17 -29.14 27.36 34.77
C GLU A 17 -28.94 28.69 34.01
N TYR A 18 -28.15 28.67 32.93
CA TYR A 18 -27.98 29.82 32.04
C TYR A 18 -29.30 30.20 31.34
N ARG A 19 -30.08 29.21 30.87
CA ARG A 19 -31.40 29.45 30.25
C ARG A 19 -32.42 29.99 31.26
N SER A 20 -32.46 29.45 32.48
CA SER A 20 -33.34 29.94 33.55
C SER A 20 -33.04 31.38 33.94
N ARG A 21 -31.78 31.81 33.88
CA ARG A 21 -31.37 33.21 34.11
C ARG A 21 -31.70 34.16 32.95
N ARG A 22 -31.98 33.63 31.76
CA ARG A 22 -32.27 34.43 30.55
C ARG A 22 -33.77 34.64 30.29
N HIS A 23 -34.66 34.13 31.12
CA HIS A 23 -36.09 34.41 30.97
C HIS A 23 -36.40 35.87 31.36
N PRO A 24 -36.80 36.72 30.40
CA PRO A 24 -37.15 38.10 30.66
C PRO A 24 -38.63 38.12 31.07
N GLY A 25 -38.90 37.93 32.36
CA GLY A 25 -40.27 37.80 32.85
C GLY A 25 -40.36 37.99 34.35
N GLY A 26 -39.84 39.10 34.86
CA GLY A 26 -39.98 39.46 36.26
C GLY A 26 -39.05 40.60 36.64
N ASP A 27 -39.61 41.79 36.79
CA ASP A 27 -39.00 42.99 37.38
C ASP A 27 -38.56 42.74 38.83
N LYS A 28 -37.50 41.97 39.01
CA LYS A 28 -36.74 41.89 40.26
C LYS A 28 -35.33 42.32 39.95
N SER A 29 -35.01 43.52 40.41
CA SER A 29 -33.71 44.18 40.38
C SER A 29 -32.53 43.22 40.30
N ILE A 30 -31.89 43.18 39.12
CA ILE A 30 -30.72 42.37 38.74
C ILE A 30 -29.42 42.87 39.42
N SER A 31 -29.52 43.55 40.57
CA SER A 31 -28.38 44.18 41.24
C SER A 31 -27.71 43.35 42.34
N GLN A 32 -28.12 42.08 42.55
CA GLN A 32 -27.54 41.25 43.63
C GLN A 32 -27.28 39.78 43.27
N LEU A 33 -27.18 39.42 41.99
CA LEU A 33 -26.71 38.08 41.63
C LEU A 33 -25.18 38.10 41.52
N PRO A 34 -24.46 37.25 42.30
CA PRO A 34 -23.01 37.17 42.19
C PRO A 34 -22.65 36.80 40.74
N PRO A 35 -21.69 37.51 40.14
CA PRO A 35 -21.25 37.20 38.80
C PRO A 35 -20.74 35.75 38.83
N VAL A 36 -21.34 34.88 38.03
CA VAL A 36 -20.82 33.54 37.79
C VAL A 36 -19.58 33.74 36.92
N LEU A 37 -18.50 34.15 37.57
CA LEU A 37 -17.14 34.15 37.07
C LEU A 37 -16.71 32.68 37.03
N CYS A 38 -17.22 31.91 36.07
CA CYS A 38 -16.33 30.92 35.49
C CYS A 38 -15.31 31.76 34.74
N ALA A 39 -14.06 31.73 35.20
CA ALA A 39 -13.00 32.40 34.47
C ALA A 39 -13.05 31.87 33.02
N PRO A 40 -12.88 32.72 31.99
CA PRO A 40 -12.81 32.24 30.61
C PRO A 40 -11.78 31.11 30.45
N ASP A 41 -10.76 31.09 31.30
CA ASP A 41 -9.76 30.03 31.42
C ASP A 41 -10.34 28.68 31.87
N ASP A 42 -11.32 28.67 32.78
CA ASP A 42 -11.97 27.44 33.26
C ASP A 42 -12.84 26.81 32.17
N LEU A 43 -13.53 27.64 31.37
CA LEU A 43 -14.33 27.18 30.23
C LEU A 43 -13.42 26.65 29.12
N ALA A 44 -12.33 27.35 28.81
CA ALA A 44 -11.33 26.88 27.84
C ALA A 44 -10.69 25.56 28.28
N ALA A 45 -10.35 25.42 29.57
CA ALA A 45 -9.83 24.18 30.14
C ALA A 45 -10.85 23.03 30.06
N ALA A 46 -12.14 23.31 30.30
CA ALA A 46 -13.20 22.31 30.18
C ALA A 46 -13.41 21.85 28.72
N ILE A 47 -13.38 22.77 27.76
CA ILE A 47 -13.46 22.46 26.32
C ILE A 47 -12.25 21.63 25.88
N ALA A 48 -11.04 22.00 26.31
CA ALA A 48 -9.83 21.26 26.01
C ALA A 48 -9.92 19.81 26.53
N ARG A 49 -10.31 19.62 27.80
CA ARG A 49 -10.53 18.28 28.39
C ARG A 49 -11.60 17.48 27.67
N ALA A 50 -12.72 18.11 27.28
CA ALA A 50 -13.76 17.44 26.51
C ALA A 50 -13.23 16.96 25.14
N SER A 51 -12.44 17.79 24.45
CA SER A 51 -11.83 17.40 23.17
C SER A 51 -10.77 16.29 23.30
N GLU A 52 -10.08 16.23 24.43
CA GLU A 52 -9.11 15.17 24.73
C GLU A 52 -9.81 13.84 25.02
N LEU A 53 -10.85 13.87 25.86
CA LEU A 53 -11.68 12.69 26.14
C LEU A 53 -12.38 12.16 24.89
N ASP A 54 -12.81 13.04 23.98
CA ASP A 54 -13.46 12.63 22.73
C ASP A 54 -12.45 11.93 21.78
N ARG A 55 -11.22 12.45 21.68
CA ARG A 55 -10.12 11.76 20.97
C ARG A 55 -9.81 10.41 21.61
N GLU A 56 -9.73 10.34 22.93
CA GLU A 56 -9.49 9.08 23.64
C GLU A 56 -10.63 8.08 23.40
N LEU A 57 -11.89 8.54 23.38
CA LEU A 57 -13.05 7.71 23.04
C LEU A 57 -12.97 7.14 21.64
N VAL A 58 -12.64 7.98 20.64
CA VAL A 58 -12.49 7.55 19.25
C VAL A 58 -11.37 6.51 19.12
N THR A 59 -10.23 6.72 19.78
CA THR A 59 -9.14 5.72 19.78
C THR A 59 -9.55 4.41 20.44
N LYS A 60 -10.21 4.46 21.61
CA LYS A 60 -10.72 3.26 22.30
C LYS A 60 -11.77 2.52 21.46
N THR A 61 -12.64 3.25 20.79
CA THR A 61 -13.67 2.66 19.92
C THR A 61 -13.04 1.93 18.73
N LYS A 62 -12.01 2.54 18.10
CA LYS A 62 -11.21 1.87 17.07
C LYS A 62 -10.53 0.62 17.60
N THR A 63 -9.92 0.68 18.79
CA THR A 63 -9.27 -0.51 19.38
C THR A 63 -10.27 -1.62 19.70
N ILE A 64 -11.47 -1.29 20.17
CA ILE A 64 -12.54 -2.27 20.42
C ILE A 64 -12.96 -2.93 19.09
N SER A 65 -13.18 -2.14 18.04
CA SER A 65 -13.49 -2.66 16.71
C SER A 65 -12.41 -3.61 16.19
N CYS A 66 -11.12 -3.25 16.34
CA CYS A 66 -10.02 -4.13 15.96
C CYS A 66 -10.00 -5.44 16.78
N LEU A 67 -10.26 -5.38 18.08
CA LEU A 67 -10.32 -6.56 18.95
C LEU A 67 -11.54 -7.46 18.62
N GLU A 68 -12.67 -6.88 18.25
CA GLU A 68 -13.86 -7.62 17.82
C GLU A 68 -13.62 -8.38 16.51
N GLU A 69 -12.93 -7.74 15.55
CA GLU A 69 -12.49 -8.38 14.31
C GLU A 69 -11.50 -9.53 14.59
N GLU A 70 -10.50 -9.32 15.46
CA GLU A 70 -9.56 -10.38 15.86
C GLU A 70 -10.26 -11.54 16.57
N LEU A 71 -11.23 -11.24 17.44
CA LEU A 71 -12.04 -12.26 18.12
C LEU A 71 -12.89 -13.07 17.13
N ALA A 72 -13.45 -12.42 16.10
CA ALA A 72 -14.21 -13.09 15.05
C ALA A 72 -13.31 -14.02 14.22
N VAL A 73 -12.13 -13.55 13.81
CA VAL A 73 -11.14 -14.34 13.06
C VAL A 73 -10.68 -15.55 13.87
N THR A 74 -10.35 -15.37 15.15
CA THR A 74 -9.91 -16.49 16.01
C THR A 74 -11.01 -17.52 16.26
N LYS A 75 -12.29 -17.09 16.36
CA LYS A 75 -13.43 -18.01 16.43
C LYS A 75 -13.60 -18.81 15.14
N GLU A 76 -13.41 -18.18 13.99
CA GLU A 76 -13.46 -18.85 12.69
C GLU A 76 -12.30 -19.84 12.53
N GLU A 77 -11.08 -19.44 12.87
CA GLU A 77 -9.90 -20.33 12.89
C GLU A 77 -10.12 -21.54 13.80
N LEU A 78 -10.68 -21.34 15.00
CA LEU A 78 -11.02 -22.41 15.93
C LEU A 78 -12.11 -23.33 15.33
N ALA A 79 -13.12 -22.78 14.67
CA ALA A 79 -14.17 -23.56 14.02
C ALA A 79 -13.63 -24.38 12.83
N VAL A 80 -12.71 -23.82 12.06
CA VAL A 80 -12.02 -24.48 10.94
C VAL A 80 -11.07 -25.57 11.44
N SER A 81 -10.28 -25.31 12.49
CA SER A 81 -9.41 -26.33 13.08
C SER A 81 -10.23 -27.47 13.71
N THR A 82 -11.34 -27.13 14.38
CA THR A 82 -12.25 -28.13 14.96
C THR A 82 -12.93 -28.95 13.87
N SER A 83 -13.36 -28.34 12.75
CA SER A 83 -13.98 -29.05 11.64
C SER A 83 -12.98 -29.89 10.84
N LEU A 84 -11.73 -29.45 10.65
CA LEU A 84 -10.64 -30.23 10.07
C LEU A 84 -10.26 -31.45 10.93
N LEU A 85 -10.19 -31.26 12.25
CA LEU A 85 -10.01 -32.38 13.21
C LEU A 85 -11.18 -33.38 13.12
N ARG A 86 -12.41 -32.88 12.93
CA ARG A 86 -13.59 -33.73 12.71
C ARG A 86 -13.61 -34.42 11.35
N GLN A 87 -13.09 -33.80 10.29
CA GLN A 87 -13.11 -34.38 8.93
C GLN A 87 -12.01 -35.43 8.71
N ARG A 88 -10.85 -35.29 9.37
CA ARG A 88 -9.69 -36.15 9.09
C ARG A 88 -9.72 -37.48 9.83
N ASP A 89 -10.23 -37.52 11.06
CA ASP A 89 -10.38 -38.76 11.82
C ASP A 89 -11.70 -38.81 12.66
N GLY A 90 -12.50 -37.74 12.68
CA GLY A 90 -13.65 -37.63 13.57
C GLY A 90 -13.23 -37.31 15.02
N PRO A 91 -14.05 -36.57 15.79
CA PRO A 91 -13.76 -36.29 17.21
C PRO A 91 -13.67 -37.61 18.01
N GLN A 92 -14.34 -38.65 17.52
CA GLN A 92 -14.28 -39.99 18.05
C GLN A 92 -12.90 -40.64 17.89
N ALA A 93 -12.11 -40.41 16.84
CA ALA A 93 -10.84 -41.17 16.69
C ALA A 93 -9.78 -40.77 17.70
N ALA A 94 -9.68 -39.49 18.06
CA ALA A 94 -8.78 -39.05 19.11
C ALA A 94 -9.17 -39.69 20.45
N GLU A 95 -10.47 -39.70 20.75
CA GLU A 95 -11.05 -40.31 21.95
C GLU A 95 -10.90 -41.84 21.96
N THR A 96 -11.11 -42.48 20.81
CA THR A 96 -10.96 -43.94 20.62
C THR A 96 -9.50 -44.35 20.83
N ARG A 97 -8.55 -43.62 20.25
CA ARG A 97 -7.11 -43.87 20.46
C ARG A 97 -6.68 -43.61 21.90
N LEU A 98 -7.26 -42.61 22.57
CA LEU A 98 -7.01 -42.34 24.00
C LEU A 98 -7.54 -43.48 24.87
N ASN A 99 -8.73 -44.01 24.55
CA ASN A 99 -9.32 -45.15 25.25
C ASN A 99 -8.52 -46.45 25.01
N GLU A 100 -8.04 -46.69 23.78
CA GLU A 100 -7.14 -47.79 23.46
C GLU A 100 -5.83 -47.68 24.25
N LEU A 101 -5.21 -46.49 24.30
CA LEU A 101 -4.00 -46.22 25.06
C LEU A 101 -4.20 -46.46 26.57
N GLN A 102 -5.33 -46.00 27.12
CA GLN A 102 -5.70 -46.25 28.52
C GLN A 102 -5.89 -47.74 28.82
N SER A 103 -6.52 -48.48 27.89
CA SER A 103 -6.68 -49.94 27.98
C SER A 103 -5.32 -50.65 27.98
N ILE A 104 -4.41 -50.26 27.08
CA ILE A 104 -3.05 -50.81 27.01
C ILE A 104 -2.27 -50.51 28.29
N TRP A 105 -2.30 -49.27 28.80
CA TRP A 105 -1.64 -48.91 30.06
C TRP A 105 -2.19 -49.68 31.25
N HIS A 106 -3.49 -49.95 31.25
CA HIS A 106 -4.11 -50.81 32.26
C HIS A 106 -3.60 -52.24 32.18
N GLN A 107 -3.55 -52.83 30.97
CA GLN A 107 -3.03 -54.17 30.74
C GLN A 107 -1.54 -54.31 31.11
N LEU A 108 -0.74 -53.26 30.90
CA LEU A 108 0.68 -53.23 31.22
C LEU A 108 1.00 -52.92 32.70
N GLY A 109 -0.01 -52.60 33.52
CA GLY A 109 0.19 -52.29 34.94
C GLY A 109 0.86 -50.93 35.20
N VAL A 110 0.82 -49.99 34.24
CA VAL A 110 1.39 -48.64 34.40
C VAL A 110 0.65 -47.89 35.50
N SER A 111 1.37 -47.25 36.42
CA SER A 111 0.74 -46.52 37.53
C SER A 111 -0.07 -45.31 37.05
N VAL A 112 -1.11 -44.92 37.79
CA VAL A 112 -1.93 -43.73 37.45
C VAL A 112 -1.07 -42.45 37.42
N ALA A 113 -0.08 -42.34 38.29
CA ALA A 113 0.84 -41.21 38.34
C ALA A 113 1.68 -41.09 37.04
N GLU A 114 2.20 -42.20 36.53
CA GLU A 114 2.95 -42.21 35.26
C GLU A 114 2.05 -41.91 34.06
N ARG A 115 0.81 -42.39 34.06
CA ARG A 115 -0.18 -42.07 33.01
C ARG A 115 -0.49 -40.57 32.99
N GLU A 116 -0.69 -39.95 34.16
CA GLU A 116 -1.00 -38.52 34.23
C GLU A 116 0.21 -37.66 33.84
N LYS A 117 1.42 -38.10 34.19
CA LYS A 117 2.67 -37.48 33.72
C LYS A 117 2.76 -37.51 32.19
N LEU A 118 2.56 -38.66 31.57
CA LEU A 118 2.56 -38.81 30.10
C LEU A 118 1.44 -37.98 29.46
N ARG A 119 0.25 -37.94 30.07
CA ARG A 119 -0.87 -37.13 29.59
C ARG A 119 -0.52 -35.64 29.59
N LEU A 120 0.13 -35.16 30.65
CA LEU A 120 0.59 -33.78 30.74
C LEU A 120 1.65 -33.48 29.67
N GLU A 121 2.64 -34.35 29.49
CA GLU A 121 3.66 -34.22 28.43
C GLU A 121 3.04 -34.16 27.02
N MET A 122 2.05 -35.01 26.75
CA MET A 122 1.29 -34.98 25.49
C MET A 122 0.52 -33.66 25.32
N SER A 123 -0.13 -33.16 26.37
CA SER A 123 -0.85 -31.87 26.35
C SER A 123 0.10 -30.73 26.00
N THR A 124 1.25 -30.65 26.68
CA THR A 124 2.26 -29.62 26.42
C THR A 124 2.78 -29.70 24.98
N CYS A 125 3.00 -30.90 24.43
CA CYS A 125 3.44 -31.05 23.05
C CYS A 125 2.37 -30.60 22.03
N LEU A 126 1.09 -30.86 22.31
CA LEU A 126 -0.02 -30.41 21.46
C LEU A 126 -0.20 -28.89 21.53
N GLU A 127 -0.11 -28.30 22.73
CA GLU A 127 -0.14 -26.85 22.94
C GLU A 127 0.98 -26.17 22.14
N ASP A 128 2.21 -26.67 22.26
CA ASP A 128 3.38 -26.21 21.50
C ASP A 128 3.16 -26.26 19.98
N PHE A 129 2.59 -27.37 19.49
CA PHE A 129 2.33 -27.56 18.07
C PHE A 129 1.25 -26.58 17.56
N LEU A 130 0.15 -26.44 18.31
CA LEU A 130 -0.94 -25.51 17.96
C LEU A 130 -0.46 -24.06 17.98
N GLU A 131 0.35 -23.67 18.97
CA GLU A 131 0.90 -22.32 19.07
C GLU A 131 1.84 -22.01 17.90
N ARG A 132 2.73 -22.95 17.54
CA ARG A 132 3.59 -22.80 16.35
C ARG A 132 2.75 -22.66 15.08
N ARG A 133 1.70 -23.48 14.93
CA ARG A 133 0.84 -23.43 13.73
C ARG A 133 0.05 -22.13 13.64
N ALA A 134 -0.46 -21.62 14.76
CA ALA A 134 -1.12 -20.33 14.82
C ALA A 134 -0.15 -19.18 14.45
N ARG A 135 1.10 -19.22 14.93
CA ARG A 135 2.14 -18.25 14.54
C ARG A 135 2.46 -18.30 13.06
N GLU A 136 2.56 -19.49 12.47
CA GLU A 136 2.76 -19.66 11.02
C GLU A 136 1.59 -19.11 10.20
N ALA A 137 0.35 -19.36 10.63
CA ALA A 137 -0.85 -18.85 9.98
C ALA A 137 -0.90 -17.31 10.03
N LYS A 138 -0.66 -16.71 11.20
CA LYS A 138 -0.57 -15.24 11.36
C LYS A 138 0.53 -14.63 10.49
N LYS A 139 1.70 -15.27 10.43
CA LYS A 139 2.80 -14.81 9.56
C LYS A 139 2.40 -14.88 8.07
N SER A 140 1.76 -15.95 7.65
CA SER A 140 1.30 -16.12 6.26
C SER A 140 0.22 -15.09 5.90
N LEU A 141 -0.69 -14.81 6.83
CA LEU A 141 -1.71 -13.76 6.70
C LEU A 141 -1.08 -12.37 6.55
N ALA A 142 -0.08 -12.04 7.37
CA ALA A 142 0.63 -10.77 7.28
C ALA A 142 1.34 -10.60 5.92
N ILE A 143 2.02 -11.65 5.43
CA ILE A 143 2.67 -11.65 4.11
C ILE A 143 1.63 -11.45 2.99
N ALA A 144 0.48 -12.12 3.08
CA ALA A 144 -0.57 -11.99 2.07
C ALA A 144 -1.20 -10.58 2.08
N LYS A 145 -1.41 -9.99 3.25
CA LYS A 145 -1.87 -8.60 3.39
C LYS A 145 -0.87 -7.63 2.77
N GLU A 146 0.42 -7.75 3.11
CA GLU A 146 1.47 -6.90 2.56
C GLU A 146 1.55 -7.03 1.03
N SER A 147 1.55 -8.25 0.50
CA SER A 147 1.55 -8.48 -0.95
C SER A 147 0.32 -7.89 -1.65
N THR A 148 -0.84 -7.87 -0.97
CA THR A 148 -2.06 -7.25 -1.49
C THR A 148 -1.90 -5.73 -1.59
N HIS A 149 -1.33 -5.08 -0.57
CA HIS A 149 -1.05 -3.64 -0.59
C HIS A 149 -0.04 -3.28 -1.68
N GLN A 150 1.06 -4.03 -1.78
CA GLN A 150 2.06 -3.83 -2.83
C GLN A 150 1.45 -3.92 -4.24
N LYS A 151 0.56 -4.89 -4.48
CA LYS A 151 -0.12 -5.03 -5.78
C LYS A 151 -1.12 -3.91 -6.05
N LEU A 152 -1.80 -3.41 -5.02
CA LEU A 152 -2.68 -2.23 -5.14
C LEU A 152 -1.87 -0.98 -5.48
N ASP A 153 -0.74 -0.76 -4.81
CA ASP A 153 0.13 0.37 -5.08
C ASP A 153 0.76 0.29 -6.48
N GLU A 154 1.16 -0.91 -6.92
CA GLU A 154 1.61 -1.16 -8.29
C GLU A 154 0.53 -0.80 -9.33
N LEU A 155 -0.71 -1.27 -9.15
CA LEU A 155 -1.82 -0.90 -10.02
C LEU A 155 -2.10 0.60 -9.99
N ARG A 156 -2.11 1.22 -8.82
CA ARG A 156 -2.34 2.66 -8.67
C ARG A 156 -1.27 3.45 -9.42
N ALA A 157 -0.01 3.06 -9.30
CA ALA A 157 1.10 3.67 -10.03
C ALA A 157 0.95 3.51 -11.55
N MET A 158 0.56 2.33 -12.04
CA MET A 158 0.31 2.10 -13.47
C MET A 158 -0.87 2.93 -13.99
N HIS A 159 -1.98 3.01 -13.25
CA HIS A 159 -3.14 3.83 -13.60
C HIS A 159 -2.80 5.31 -13.65
N ALA A 160 -2.15 5.82 -12.59
CA ALA A 160 -1.70 7.21 -12.53
C ALA A 160 -0.74 7.55 -13.68
N ALA A 161 0.18 6.63 -13.99
CA ALA A 161 1.10 6.81 -15.10
C ALA A 161 0.38 6.87 -16.45
N ILE A 162 -0.70 6.12 -16.70
CA ILE A 162 -1.48 6.21 -17.95
C ILE A 162 -2.52 7.36 -17.91
N GLY A 163 -2.59 8.11 -16.80
CA GLY A 163 -3.61 9.17 -16.63
C GLY A 163 -5.03 8.61 -16.53
N GLN A 164 -5.18 7.34 -16.16
CA GLN A 164 -6.49 6.75 -15.90
C GLN A 164 -6.83 6.87 -14.42
N PRO A 165 -8.04 7.34 -14.06
CA PRO A 165 -8.44 7.35 -12.67
C PRO A 165 -8.43 5.91 -12.14
N PHE A 166 -7.84 5.74 -10.95
CA PHE A 166 -7.93 4.48 -10.23
C PHE A 166 -9.31 4.43 -9.56
N GLU A 167 -10.15 3.45 -9.90
CA GLU A 167 -11.49 3.36 -9.33
C GLU A 167 -11.41 3.01 -7.83
N GLU A 168 -11.73 3.97 -6.97
CA GLU A 168 -11.65 3.83 -5.50
C GLU A 168 -12.53 2.70 -4.94
N GLY A 169 -13.55 2.26 -5.70
CA GLY A 169 -14.36 1.09 -5.36
C GLY A 169 -13.53 -0.18 -5.13
N GLU A 170 -12.32 -0.24 -5.69
CA GLU A 170 -11.42 -1.38 -5.59
C GLU A 170 -10.51 -1.35 -4.35
N GLN A 171 -10.34 -0.17 -3.72
CA GLN A 171 -9.58 -0.04 -2.49
C GLN A 171 -10.36 -0.59 -1.29
N ASN A 172 -11.66 -0.27 -1.23
CA ASN A 172 -12.48 -0.54 -0.05
C ASN A 172 -13.29 -1.84 -0.15
N GLY A 173 -13.51 -2.38 -1.35
CA GLY A 173 -14.34 -3.55 -1.57
C GLY A 173 -13.59 -4.88 -1.46
N LEU A 174 -13.28 -5.34 -0.25
CA LEU A 174 -13.48 -6.77 -0.01
C LEU A 174 -15.00 -6.93 -0.02
N ALA A 175 -15.59 -7.24 -1.18
CA ALA A 175 -16.98 -7.65 -1.20
C ALA A 175 -17.14 -8.75 -0.12
N GLU A 176 -18.19 -8.66 0.68
CA GLU A 176 -18.41 -9.58 1.79
C GLU A 176 -18.23 -11.03 1.31
N GLY A 177 -17.30 -11.75 1.93
CA GLY A 177 -16.99 -13.14 1.59
C GLY A 177 -15.80 -13.38 0.66
N ILE A 178 -15.12 -12.35 0.15
CA ILE A 178 -13.85 -12.55 -0.60
C ILE A 178 -12.71 -12.76 0.40
N THR A 179 -11.96 -13.86 0.23
CA THR A 179 -10.76 -14.14 1.02
C THR A 179 -9.56 -13.30 0.55
N ILE A 180 -8.59 -13.05 1.42
CA ILE A 180 -7.37 -12.29 1.05
C ILE A 180 -6.61 -12.96 -0.10
N SER A 181 -6.56 -14.29 -0.15
CA SER A 181 -5.95 -15.03 -1.26
C SER A 181 -6.67 -14.78 -2.58
N GLN A 182 -8.01 -14.85 -2.61
CA GLN A 182 -8.79 -14.53 -3.80
C GLN A 182 -8.61 -13.08 -4.24
N ARG A 183 -8.50 -12.14 -3.29
CA ARG A 183 -8.20 -10.73 -3.59
C ARG A 183 -6.82 -10.59 -4.23
N LEU A 184 -5.80 -11.24 -3.66
CA LEU A 184 -4.44 -11.22 -4.20
C LEU A 184 -4.38 -11.82 -5.61
N ASP A 185 -5.06 -12.93 -5.86
CA ASP A 185 -5.14 -13.56 -7.18
C ASP A 185 -5.83 -12.65 -8.20
N SER A 186 -6.93 -12.01 -7.79
CA SER A 186 -7.66 -11.05 -8.62
C SER A 186 -6.79 -9.85 -8.99
N LEU A 187 -6.12 -9.22 -8.01
CA LEU A 187 -5.20 -8.11 -8.25
C LEU A 187 -4.04 -8.52 -9.15
N THR A 188 -3.48 -9.72 -8.94
CA THR A 188 -2.39 -10.25 -9.77
C THR A 188 -2.83 -10.38 -11.23
N ARG A 189 -3.99 -10.99 -11.49
CA ARG A 189 -4.54 -11.08 -12.86
C ARG A 189 -4.79 -9.71 -13.46
N ARG A 190 -5.25 -8.73 -12.68
CA ARG A 190 -5.47 -7.37 -13.16
C ARG A 190 -4.18 -6.66 -13.53
N VAL A 191 -3.13 -6.81 -12.72
CA VAL A 191 -1.78 -6.34 -13.07
C VAL A 191 -1.35 -6.97 -14.39
N GLU A 192 -1.46 -8.30 -14.52
CA GLU A 192 -1.09 -9.02 -15.75
C GLU A 192 -1.86 -8.54 -16.98
N LEU A 193 -3.15 -8.25 -16.84
CA LEU A 193 -3.98 -7.71 -17.93
C LEU A 193 -3.60 -6.27 -18.30
N PHE A 194 -3.21 -5.45 -17.33
CA PHE A 194 -2.87 -4.04 -17.55
C PHE A 194 -1.44 -3.84 -18.06
N LEU A 195 -0.53 -4.76 -17.69
CA LEU A 195 0.91 -4.67 -17.95
C LEU A 195 1.27 -4.46 -19.44
N PRO A 196 0.65 -5.14 -20.43
CA PRO A 196 0.96 -4.92 -21.85
C PRO A 196 0.64 -3.49 -22.31
N ARG A 197 -0.49 -2.93 -21.85
CA ARG A 197 -0.91 -1.56 -22.18
C ARG A 197 0.05 -0.54 -21.58
N PHE A 198 0.40 -0.73 -20.31
CA PHE A 198 1.38 0.10 -19.62
C PHE A 198 2.74 0.06 -20.32
N ARG A 199 3.26 -1.14 -20.62
CA ARG A 199 4.53 -1.31 -21.34
C ARG A 199 4.52 -0.62 -22.70
N GLY A 200 3.45 -0.81 -23.49
CA GLY A 200 3.32 -0.16 -24.79
C GLY A 200 3.34 1.37 -24.69
N ALA A 201 2.71 1.95 -23.66
CA ALA A 201 2.74 3.40 -23.44
C ALA A 201 4.15 3.90 -23.07
N VAL A 202 4.88 3.16 -22.23
CA VAL A 202 6.28 3.46 -21.87
C VAL A 202 7.18 3.39 -23.09
N GLU A 203 7.12 2.30 -23.87
CA GLU A 203 7.92 2.13 -25.09
C GLU A 203 7.62 3.23 -26.11
N ARG A 204 6.34 3.58 -26.29
CA ARG A 204 5.92 4.69 -27.15
C ARG A 204 6.54 6.01 -26.70
N ARG A 205 6.45 6.34 -25.40
CA ARG A 205 7.09 7.54 -24.83
C ARG A 205 8.60 7.56 -25.09
N GLU A 206 9.30 6.46 -24.84
CA GLU A 206 10.75 6.38 -25.04
C GLU A 206 11.12 6.64 -26.50
N GLN A 207 10.36 6.07 -27.44
CA GLN A 207 10.58 6.30 -28.86
C GLN A 207 10.32 7.77 -29.26
N LEU A 208 9.27 8.40 -28.72
CA LEU A 208 8.97 9.81 -28.97
C LEU A 208 10.08 10.73 -28.42
N VAL A 209 10.58 10.46 -27.21
CA VAL A 209 11.71 11.20 -26.62
C VAL A 209 12.97 11.04 -27.47
N LYS A 210 13.26 9.83 -27.95
CA LYS A 210 14.40 9.56 -28.84
C LYS A 210 14.28 10.35 -30.15
N ASP A 211 13.12 10.33 -30.78
CA ASP A 211 12.86 11.04 -32.03
C ASP A 211 12.94 12.56 -31.85
N ALA A 212 12.39 13.10 -30.75
CA ALA A 212 12.47 14.52 -30.42
C ALA A 212 13.93 14.97 -30.28
N ASN A 213 14.75 14.22 -29.54
CA ASN A 213 16.17 14.53 -29.36
C ASN A 213 16.97 14.48 -30.68
N LEU A 214 16.66 13.51 -31.56
CA LEU A 214 17.27 13.42 -32.88
C LEU A 214 16.90 14.62 -33.77
N LEU A 215 15.63 15.03 -33.77
CA LEU A 215 15.16 16.19 -34.53
C LEU A 215 15.77 17.48 -34.01
N MET A 216 15.73 17.71 -32.69
CA MET A 216 16.39 18.85 -32.03
C MET A 216 17.85 18.99 -32.46
N SER A 217 18.61 17.90 -32.37
CA SER A 217 20.03 17.87 -32.73
C SER A 217 20.24 18.20 -34.20
N SER A 218 19.42 17.62 -35.09
CA SER A 218 19.54 17.86 -36.54
C SER A 218 19.11 19.26 -36.99
N LEU A 219 18.25 19.91 -36.22
CA LEU A 219 17.75 21.26 -36.51
C LEU A 219 18.51 22.36 -35.74
N GLY A 220 19.40 21.98 -34.80
CA GLY A 220 20.06 22.93 -33.90
C GLY A 220 19.08 23.66 -32.97
N ILE A 221 17.93 23.06 -32.67
CA ILE A 221 16.89 23.65 -31.82
C ILE A 221 17.17 23.29 -30.36
N LYS A 222 17.14 24.29 -29.49
CA LYS A 222 17.24 24.11 -28.02
C LYS A 222 15.90 23.63 -27.45
N GLU A 223 15.95 22.85 -26.37
CA GLU A 223 14.76 22.26 -25.71
C GLU A 223 13.66 23.29 -25.40
N ASN A 224 14.02 24.50 -24.95
CA ASN A 224 13.08 25.58 -24.62
C ASN A 224 12.31 26.17 -25.82
N LYS A 225 12.67 25.80 -27.05
CA LYS A 225 11.99 26.22 -28.28
C LYS A 225 11.08 25.14 -28.86
N LEU A 226 10.99 23.97 -28.23
CA LEU A 226 10.04 22.94 -28.61
C LEU A 226 8.61 23.29 -28.17
N ALA A 227 7.61 22.61 -28.73
CA ALA A 227 6.26 22.61 -28.20
C ALA A 227 6.24 22.17 -26.72
N GLU A 228 5.34 22.75 -25.94
CA GLU A 228 5.25 22.54 -24.48
C GLU A 228 5.03 21.07 -24.10
N SER A 229 4.24 20.36 -24.88
CA SER A 229 4.02 18.91 -24.84
C SER A 229 5.34 18.11 -24.89
N LEU A 230 6.17 18.35 -25.90
CA LEU A 230 7.47 17.69 -26.08
C LEU A 230 8.47 18.09 -25.00
N GLN A 231 8.46 19.36 -24.56
CA GLN A 231 9.26 19.79 -23.41
C GLN A 231 8.88 19.00 -22.16
N THR A 232 7.59 18.86 -21.91
CA THR A 232 7.04 18.14 -20.75
C THR A 232 7.40 16.65 -20.83
N LEU A 233 7.26 16.04 -22.01
CA LEU A 233 7.63 14.65 -22.28
C LEU A 233 9.11 14.37 -21.96
N ILE A 234 10.02 15.22 -22.46
CA ILE A 234 11.47 15.11 -22.28
C ILE A 234 11.85 15.33 -20.81
N LYS A 235 11.32 16.39 -20.19
CA LYS A 235 11.58 16.70 -18.77
C LYS A 235 11.12 15.57 -17.86
N GLY A 236 9.90 15.06 -18.07
CA GLY A 236 9.39 13.92 -17.31
C GLY A 236 10.26 12.67 -17.46
N HIS A 237 10.82 12.42 -18.66
CA HIS A 237 11.62 11.21 -18.90
C HIS A 237 12.93 11.23 -18.09
N ARG A 238 13.56 12.40 -17.94
CA ARG A 238 14.76 12.57 -17.08
C ARG A 238 14.46 12.22 -15.63
N ILE A 239 13.29 12.60 -15.13
CA ILE A 239 12.90 12.33 -13.74
C ILE A 239 12.62 10.84 -13.55
N ALA A 240 11.91 10.20 -14.49
CA ALA A 240 11.64 8.77 -14.44
C ALA A 240 12.91 7.90 -14.51
N CYS A 241 13.89 8.26 -15.35
CA CYS A 241 15.17 7.56 -15.42
C CYS A 241 16.11 7.84 -14.22
N GLY A 242 15.90 8.95 -13.50
CA GLY A 242 16.61 9.25 -12.26
C GLY A 242 16.04 8.46 -11.07
N ALA A 243 14.71 8.35 -11.01
CA ALA A 243 13.97 7.54 -10.06
C ALA A 243 13.92 6.06 -10.49
N LYS A 244 15.06 5.49 -10.90
CA LYS A 244 15.17 4.04 -11.13
C LYS A 244 14.65 3.35 -9.88
N PHE A 245 13.47 2.73 -10.03
CA PHE A 245 12.84 1.82 -9.09
C PHE A 245 13.94 1.09 -8.33
N GLY A 246 14.11 1.48 -7.07
CA GLY A 246 15.16 0.95 -6.21
C GLY A 246 15.03 -0.55 -6.17
N ARG A 247 15.97 -1.22 -6.84
CA ARG A 247 16.39 -2.61 -6.65
C ARG A 247 15.28 -3.64 -6.73
N GLU A 248 15.39 -4.45 -7.79
CA GLU A 248 15.27 -5.90 -7.72
C GLU A 248 15.38 -6.41 -6.28
N SER A 249 14.22 -6.71 -5.69
CA SER A 249 14.14 -7.60 -4.56
C SER A 249 14.73 -8.92 -5.06
N THR A 250 15.98 -9.17 -4.69
CA THR A 250 16.62 -10.47 -4.84
C THR A 250 15.63 -11.55 -4.40
N PRO A 251 15.41 -12.60 -5.20
CA PRO A 251 14.50 -13.67 -4.80
C PRO A 251 15.05 -14.32 -3.54
N HIS A 252 14.42 -14.06 -2.40
CA HIS A 252 14.58 -14.87 -1.19
C HIS A 252 13.85 -16.21 -1.40
N SER A 253 14.38 -17.03 -2.32
CA SER A 253 14.05 -18.45 -2.48
C SER A 253 15.32 -19.30 -2.42
N GLY A 254 16.19 -18.98 -1.45
CA GLY A 254 17.29 -19.85 -1.04
C GLY A 254 17.00 -20.48 0.31
N ILE A 255 16.04 -21.41 0.39
CA ILE A 255 16.07 -22.39 1.48
C ILE A 255 17.29 -23.28 1.19
N PRO A 256 18.35 -23.27 2.01
CA PRO A 256 19.44 -24.20 1.81
C PRO A 256 18.90 -25.59 2.17
N ARG A 257 18.70 -26.44 1.15
CA ARG A 257 18.56 -27.88 1.35
C ARG A 257 19.89 -28.38 1.90
N LYS A 258 20.02 -28.40 3.24
CA LYS A 258 21.08 -29.18 3.90
C LYS A 258 20.83 -30.66 3.61
N PRO A 259 21.86 -31.43 3.23
CA PRO A 259 21.73 -32.88 3.13
C PRO A 259 21.44 -33.46 4.52
N PHE A 260 20.50 -34.40 4.56
CA PHE A 260 20.25 -35.24 5.73
C PHE A 260 21.55 -35.93 6.15
N ALA A 261 22.07 -35.56 7.32
CA ALA A 261 23.02 -36.34 8.07
C ALA A 261 22.39 -36.68 9.42
N SER A 262 22.44 -37.96 9.75
CA SER A 262 21.80 -38.59 10.88
C SER A 262 22.41 -38.21 12.24
N SER A 263 21.50 -38.11 13.21
CA SER A 263 21.65 -38.58 14.59
C SER A 263 22.44 -37.75 15.62
N ALA A 264 21.86 -37.78 16.82
CA ALA A 264 22.39 -37.53 18.15
C ALA A 264 22.43 -36.08 18.70
N ASN A 265 21.48 -35.84 19.61
CA ASN A 265 21.65 -35.15 20.90
C ASN A 265 22.52 -33.88 20.95
N LYS A 266 21.84 -32.74 21.11
CA LYS A 266 22.01 -31.89 22.30
C LYS A 266 20.85 -30.89 22.42
N MET A 267 20.14 -31.00 23.53
CA MET A 267 19.29 -29.94 24.08
C MET A 267 20.12 -28.68 24.38
N ASP A 268 19.41 -27.58 24.58
CA ASP A 268 19.87 -26.25 24.99
C ASP A 268 20.46 -25.33 23.91
N LYS A 269 19.56 -24.66 23.17
CA LYS A 269 19.70 -23.23 22.92
C LYS A 269 18.33 -22.56 22.80
N VAL A 270 17.87 -22.09 23.94
CA VAL A 270 16.70 -21.23 24.13
C VAL A 270 16.88 -19.92 23.35
N LEU A 271 15.90 -19.67 22.49
CA LEU A 271 15.29 -18.38 22.15
C LEU A 271 16.11 -17.11 22.40
N ALA A 272 16.62 -16.54 21.32
CA ALA A 272 16.78 -15.10 21.17
C ALA A 272 16.35 -14.71 19.75
N LEU A 273 15.08 -14.90 19.43
CA LEU A 273 14.43 -14.20 18.33
C LEU A 273 14.13 -12.79 18.83
N GLY A 274 15.10 -11.89 18.69
CA GLY A 274 14.87 -10.46 18.88
C GLY A 274 13.79 -9.98 17.90
N PRO A 275 13.01 -8.94 18.27
CA PRO A 275 12.08 -8.32 17.34
C PRO A 275 12.86 -7.88 16.10
N ALA A 276 12.35 -8.25 14.92
CA ALA A 276 12.86 -7.71 13.67
C ALA A 276 12.79 -6.18 13.76
N PRO A 277 13.84 -5.45 13.34
CA PRO A 277 13.79 -4.00 13.35
C PRO A 277 12.59 -3.56 12.52
N ASP A 278 11.82 -2.62 13.07
CA ASP A 278 10.78 -1.91 12.37
C ASP A 278 11.39 -1.33 11.09
N SER A 279 11.21 -2.05 9.98
CA SER A 279 11.43 -1.50 8.66
C SER A 279 10.34 -0.46 8.46
N GLU A 280 10.60 0.76 8.94
CA GLU A 280 10.03 1.97 8.40
C GLU A 280 10.36 1.98 6.90
N LEU A 281 9.50 1.30 6.13
CA LEU A 281 9.36 1.51 4.71
C LEU A 281 8.99 2.97 4.55
N MET A 282 10.02 3.78 4.31
CA MET A 282 9.87 5.10 3.74
C MET A 282 9.18 4.90 2.40
N VAL A 283 7.85 4.97 2.44
CA VAL A 283 7.03 5.29 1.28
C VAL A 283 7.43 6.69 0.91
N GLU A 284 8.47 6.81 0.09
CA GLU A 284 8.77 8.03 -0.65
C GLU A 284 7.48 8.33 -1.41
N THR A 285 6.74 9.30 -0.88
CA THR A 285 5.55 9.85 -1.50
C THR A 285 5.90 10.17 -2.93
N VAL A 286 5.28 9.45 -3.86
CA VAL A 286 5.43 9.65 -5.30
C VAL A 286 5.00 11.08 -5.58
N ALA A 287 5.97 11.99 -5.54
CA ALA A 287 5.78 13.39 -5.80
C ALA A 287 5.14 13.52 -7.18
N GLU A 288 4.05 14.28 -7.24
CA GLU A 288 3.21 14.55 -8.40
C GLU A 288 4.05 14.89 -9.63
N LEU A 289 4.38 13.86 -10.39
CA LEU A 289 5.14 13.96 -11.60
C LEU A 289 4.15 14.16 -12.74
N PRO A 290 4.32 15.17 -13.61
CA PRO A 290 3.59 15.26 -14.87
C PRO A 290 4.15 14.19 -15.82
N ASN A 291 3.78 12.94 -15.52
CA ASN A 291 4.23 11.71 -16.16
C ASN A 291 3.04 11.03 -16.83
N SER A 292 2.07 11.78 -17.38
CA SER A 292 0.94 11.13 -18.02
C SER A 292 1.40 10.50 -19.34
N LEU A 293 1.57 9.19 -19.33
CA LEU A 293 1.50 8.27 -20.48
C LEU A 293 0.08 8.17 -21.02
N GLU A 294 -0.72 9.22 -20.83
CA GLU A 294 -2.07 9.30 -21.31
C GLU A 294 -2.03 9.28 -22.83
N THR A 295 -2.89 8.45 -23.43
CA THR A 295 -2.89 8.25 -24.88
C THR A 295 -3.07 9.57 -25.63
N GLY A 296 -3.97 10.43 -25.16
CA GLY A 296 -4.19 11.75 -25.76
C GLY A 296 -2.96 12.66 -25.69
N PHE A 297 -2.20 12.62 -24.60
CA PHE A 297 -0.96 13.39 -24.48
C PHE A 297 0.14 12.88 -25.42
N LEU A 298 0.30 11.55 -25.54
CA LEU A 298 1.27 10.96 -26.46
C LEU A 298 0.90 11.24 -27.93
N ASP A 299 -0.39 11.24 -28.26
CA ASP A 299 -0.89 11.58 -29.59
C ASP A 299 -0.58 13.05 -29.95
N LEU A 300 -0.71 13.99 -29.00
CA LEU A 300 -0.31 15.38 -29.18
C LEU A 300 1.20 15.50 -29.43
N CYS A 301 2.02 14.80 -28.64
CA CYS A 301 3.47 14.77 -28.85
C CYS A 301 3.86 14.23 -30.24
N GLU A 302 3.14 13.23 -30.75
CA GLU A 302 3.34 12.71 -32.10
C GLU A 302 2.99 13.73 -33.19
N LEU A 303 1.93 14.50 -32.98
CA LEU A 303 1.55 15.59 -33.88
C LEU A 303 2.66 16.65 -33.93
N ASP A 304 3.18 17.08 -32.78
CA ASP A 304 4.28 18.06 -32.71
C ASP A 304 5.57 17.53 -33.35
N LEU A 305 5.88 16.24 -33.18
CA LEU A 305 7.00 15.60 -33.88
C LEU A 305 6.80 15.59 -35.39
N LYS A 306 5.56 15.36 -35.86
CA LYS A 306 5.24 15.40 -37.29
C LYS A 306 5.47 16.80 -37.86
N GLU A 307 5.07 17.85 -37.14
CA GLU A 307 5.33 19.23 -37.54
C GLU A 307 6.84 19.54 -37.60
N LEU A 308 7.61 19.09 -36.61
CA LEU A 308 9.08 19.23 -36.63
C LEU A 308 9.73 18.49 -37.80
N ARG A 309 9.23 17.30 -38.16
CA ARG A 309 9.69 16.55 -39.34
C ARG A 309 9.39 17.32 -40.63
N ILE A 310 8.21 17.93 -40.73
CA ILE A 310 7.83 18.76 -41.88
C ILE A 310 8.76 19.98 -41.98
N ALA A 311 8.97 20.71 -40.88
CA ALA A 311 9.87 21.85 -40.83
C ALA A 311 11.31 21.48 -41.24
N LYS A 312 11.82 20.34 -40.75
CA LYS A 312 13.11 19.80 -41.18
C LYS A 312 13.16 19.52 -42.67
N SER A 313 12.13 18.88 -43.22
CA SER A 313 12.06 18.60 -44.65
C SER A 313 12.07 19.89 -45.48
N GLN A 314 11.32 20.91 -45.06
CA GLN A 314 11.28 22.21 -45.73
C GLN A 314 12.64 22.91 -45.71
N LEU A 315 13.34 22.89 -44.57
CA LEU A 315 14.70 23.44 -44.46
C LEU A 315 15.70 22.70 -45.35
N LEU A 316 15.63 21.37 -45.42
CA LEU A 316 16.50 20.59 -46.31
C LEU A 316 16.24 20.93 -47.78
N VAL A 317 14.98 21.01 -48.20
CA VAL A 317 14.61 21.41 -49.57
C VAL A 317 15.08 22.83 -49.87
N GLY A 318 14.90 23.77 -48.93
CA GLY A 318 15.41 25.14 -49.05
C GLY A 318 16.92 25.21 -49.19
N ASN A 319 17.66 24.47 -48.36
CA ASN A 319 19.12 24.40 -48.42
C ASN A 319 19.62 23.79 -49.74
N ILE A 320 18.94 22.76 -50.26
CA ILE A 320 19.24 22.19 -51.58
C ILE A 320 19.00 23.24 -52.67
N GLY A 321 17.88 23.97 -52.61
CA GLY A 321 17.58 25.05 -53.54
C GLY A 321 18.63 26.16 -53.52
N LEU A 322 19.03 26.61 -52.33
CA LEU A 322 20.11 27.59 -52.15
C LEU A 322 21.44 27.08 -52.69
N LEU A 323 21.79 25.82 -52.42
CA LEU A 323 23.02 25.23 -52.94
C LEU A 323 23.01 25.15 -54.48
N GLN A 324 21.85 24.87 -55.08
CA GLN A 324 21.69 24.89 -56.55
C GLN A 324 21.81 26.31 -57.12
N THR A 325 21.22 27.32 -56.48
CA THR A 325 21.35 28.72 -56.93
C THR A 325 22.77 29.24 -56.74
N THR A 326 23.43 28.96 -55.62
CA THR A 326 24.84 29.29 -55.39
C THR A 326 25.74 28.65 -56.45
N LYS A 327 25.53 27.37 -56.77
CA LYS A 327 26.26 26.70 -57.86
C LYS A 327 26.02 27.35 -59.22
N LYS A 328 24.80 27.78 -59.51
CA LYS A 328 24.45 28.48 -60.75
C LYS A 328 25.17 29.82 -60.85
N VAL A 329 25.10 30.64 -59.80
CA VAL A 329 25.78 31.95 -59.74
C VAL A 329 27.29 31.81 -59.82
N ALA A 330 27.88 30.86 -59.10
CA ALA A 330 29.30 30.54 -59.19
C ALA A 330 29.74 30.21 -60.62
N LYS A 331 28.93 29.40 -61.32
CA LYS A 331 29.17 29.06 -62.72
C LYS A 331 29.09 30.28 -63.64
N GLU A 332 28.12 31.18 -63.41
CA GLU A 332 27.99 32.45 -64.16
C GLU A 332 29.18 33.39 -63.91
N MET A 333 29.80 33.32 -62.73
CA MET A 333 30.99 34.09 -62.36
C MET A 333 32.31 33.45 -62.81
N ASN A 334 32.30 32.32 -63.53
CA ASN A 334 33.48 31.52 -63.88
C ASN A 334 34.36 31.13 -62.67
N ILE A 335 33.77 31.00 -61.48
CA ILE A 335 34.49 30.51 -60.31
C ILE A 335 34.56 28.98 -60.44
N SER A 336 35.79 28.44 -60.53
CA SER A 336 36.01 27.00 -60.57
C SER A 336 35.35 26.32 -59.36
N ALA A 337 34.72 25.16 -59.59
CA ALA A 337 34.08 24.38 -58.54
C ALA A 337 35.04 24.01 -57.39
N ASP A 338 36.34 23.94 -57.67
CA ASP A 338 37.39 23.63 -56.69
C ASP A 338 37.64 24.77 -55.68
N GLY A 339 37.09 25.97 -55.90
CA GLY A 339 37.25 27.13 -55.00
C GLY A 339 36.10 27.39 -54.03
N ILE A 340 35.05 26.56 -53.99
CA ILE A 340 33.77 26.84 -53.28
C ILE A 340 33.45 25.85 -52.15
N LEU A 341 34.22 24.76 -52.01
CA LEU A 341 34.15 23.85 -50.84
C LEU A 341 35.11 24.33 -49.76
#